data_AF-A0A7W0KA10-F1
#
_entry.id   AF-A0A7W0KA10-F1
#
_cell.length_a   1.000
_cell.length_b   1.000
_cell.length_c   1.000
_cell.angle_alpha   90.00
_cell.angle_beta   90.00
_cell.angle_gamma   90.00
#
_symmetry.space_group_name_H-M   'P 1'
#
loop_
_entity.id
_entity.type
_entity.pdbx_description
1 polymer ?
#
loop_
_entity_poly.entity_id
_entity_poly.type
_entity_poly.pdbx_seq_one_letter_code
_entity_poly.pdbx_strand_id
1 'polypeptide(L)'
;MKPAGVAGVVAIAALVAGAIQTPRFERTQQELFAAGGSFVNAWADYDSDGDLDLFVGFDGAPNRLYRNDRGQFADAAATAGVADARPTRAVAWGDADNDGDPDLLVGFTPGPDPAGPNPSDSSRATSVLRFYRNANGAFADDTDAAGLQVAVGAVRQPVWVDFDGDLDMDLFVAFRDKPNAMFRNDGGRFVDVAASVGLADPRRTVGAVWFDHDEDGDLDLVTGNMDGDANGL
;
A
#
# COMPACT_ATOMS: atom_id res chain seq x y z
N MET A 1 65.37 44.98 -7.29
CA MET A 1 64.25 44.04 -7.30
C MET A 1 63.68 43.93 -5.89
N LYS A 2 62.45 44.43 -5.68
CA LYS A 2 61.63 44.24 -4.47
C LYS A 2 60.21 43.90 -4.95
N PRO A 3 59.48 42.96 -4.33
CA PRO A 3 58.20 42.49 -4.86
C PRO A 3 57.06 43.42 -4.44
N ALA A 4 56.06 43.56 -5.31
CA ALA A 4 54.78 44.20 -5.02
C ALA A 4 53.87 43.17 -4.32
N GLY A 5 53.40 43.51 -3.12
CA GLY A 5 52.41 42.71 -2.38
C GLY A 5 51.01 42.96 -2.91
N VAL A 6 50.32 41.90 -3.30
CA VAL A 6 48.88 41.89 -3.59
C VAL A 6 48.15 41.65 -2.27
N ALA A 7 47.38 42.62 -1.79
CA ALA A 7 46.47 42.45 -0.68
C ALA A 7 45.16 41.82 -1.19
N GLY A 8 44.96 40.54 -0.90
CA GLY A 8 43.70 39.84 -1.16
C GLY A 8 42.62 40.31 -0.18
N VAL A 9 41.47 40.72 -0.72
CA VAL A 9 40.24 40.92 0.06
C VAL A 9 39.61 39.55 0.27
N VAL A 10 39.63 39.05 1.51
CA VAL A 10 38.85 37.87 1.91
C VAL A 10 37.48 38.37 2.37
N ALA A 11 36.45 38.13 1.56
CA ALA A 11 35.07 38.28 1.99
C ALA A 11 34.67 37.02 2.78
N ILE A 12 34.52 37.15 4.09
CA ILE A 12 33.94 36.09 4.92
C ILE A 12 32.42 36.23 4.84
N ALA A 13 31.77 35.33 4.11
CA ALA A 13 30.32 35.17 4.17
C ALA A 13 29.98 34.52 5.52
N ALA A 14 29.29 35.25 6.39
CA ALA A 14 28.73 34.69 7.61
C ALA A 14 27.50 33.84 7.24
N LEU A 15 27.60 32.52 7.40
CA LEU A 15 26.43 31.64 7.39
C LEU A 15 25.57 31.98 8.62
N VAL A 16 24.35 32.46 8.42
CA VAL A 16 23.36 32.53 9.49
C VAL A 16 22.80 31.12 9.65
N ALA A 17 23.26 30.40 10.68
CA ALA A 17 22.64 29.15 11.10
C ALA A 17 21.23 29.47 11.62
N GLY A 18 20.21 29.20 10.82
CA GLY A 18 18.82 29.24 11.28
C GLY A 18 18.63 28.23 12.41
N ALA A 19 18.09 28.66 13.54
CA ALA A 19 17.79 27.76 14.65
C ALA A 19 16.81 26.68 14.17
N ILE A 20 17.19 25.41 14.30
CA ILE A 20 16.31 24.28 14.07
C ILE A 20 15.18 24.38 15.10
N GLN A 21 13.96 24.69 14.66
CA GLN A 21 12.80 24.70 15.54
C GLN A 21 12.46 23.26 15.92
N THR A 22 12.23 23.01 17.21
CA THR A 22 11.71 21.72 17.67
C THR A 22 10.32 21.49 17.06
N PRO A 23 10.06 20.37 16.37
CA PRO A 23 8.74 20.07 15.83
C PRO A 23 7.71 19.98 16.97
N ARG A 24 6.51 20.51 16.71
CA ARG A 24 5.35 20.41 17.60
C ARG A 24 4.26 19.60 16.91
N PHE A 25 3.65 18.70 17.66
CA PHE A 25 2.56 17.87 17.18
C PHE A 25 1.24 18.36 17.80
N GLU A 26 0.22 18.51 16.95
CA GLU A 26 -1.13 18.86 17.35
C GLU A 26 -2.10 17.81 16.81
N ARG A 27 -3.22 17.61 17.51
CA ARG A 27 -4.25 16.68 17.05
C ARG A 27 -5.16 17.39 16.06
N THR A 28 -5.33 16.81 14.87
CA THR A 28 -6.24 17.29 13.84
C THR A 28 -7.56 16.53 13.89
N GLN A 29 -8.68 17.24 13.75
CA GLN A 29 -10.04 16.68 13.56
C GLN A 29 -10.37 15.46 14.44
N GLN A 30 -10.14 15.58 15.75
CA GLN A 30 -10.26 14.46 16.71
C GLN A 30 -11.61 13.74 16.65
N GLU A 31 -12.70 14.46 16.36
CA GLU A 31 -14.05 13.86 16.25
C GLU A 31 -14.20 12.98 15.00
N LEU A 32 -13.63 13.39 13.86
CA LEU A 32 -13.67 12.61 12.61
C LEU A 32 -12.88 11.30 12.74
N PHE A 33 -11.76 11.36 13.46
CA PHE A 33 -10.88 10.21 13.71
C PHE A 33 -11.17 9.48 15.04
N ALA A 34 -12.31 9.75 15.67
CA ALA A 34 -12.63 9.19 16.99
C ALA A 34 -12.99 7.70 16.97
N ALA A 35 -13.25 7.13 15.79
CA ALA A 35 -13.67 5.75 15.66
C ALA A 35 -12.57 4.77 16.09
N GLY A 36 -12.90 3.89 17.04
CA GLY A 36 -12.02 2.79 17.45
C GLY A 36 -12.07 1.59 16.49
N GLY A 37 -11.14 0.65 16.67
CA GLY A 37 -11.11 -0.61 15.91
C GLY A 37 -10.41 -0.51 14.55
N SER A 38 -9.63 0.55 14.29
CA SER A 38 -8.76 0.60 13.12
C SER A 38 -7.56 -0.35 13.31
N PHE A 39 -7.13 -0.99 12.22
CA PHE A 39 -5.99 -1.91 12.22
C PHE A 39 -4.89 -1.50 11.26
N VAL A 40 -5.26 -1.00 10.08
CA VAL A 40 -4.33 -0.66 9.00
C VAL A 40 -4.71 0.65 8.36
N ASN A 41 -3.73 1.33 7.78
CA ASN A 41 -3.92 2.54 7.01
C ASN A 41 -2.87 2.65 5.91
N ALA A 42 -3.20 3.41 4.86
CA ALA A 42 -2.27 3.76 3.80
C ALA A 42 -2.69 5.10 3.17
N TRP A 43 -1.70 5.83 2.65
CA TRP A 43 -1.90 7.14 2.04
C TRP A 43 -1.66 7.09 0.54
N ALA A 44 -2.51 7.78 -0.22
CA ALA A 44 -2.36 8.08 -1.65
C ALA A 44 -3.19 9.31 -1.99
N ASP A 45 -2.86 10.01 -3.07
CA ASP A 45 -3.72 11.03 -3.68
C ASP A 45 -4.69 10.29 -4.61
N TYR A 46 -5.87 9.91 -4.13
CA TYR A 46 -6.75 8.99 -4.87
C TYR A 46 -7.65 9.71 -5.89
N ASP A 47 -7.79 11.04 -5.78
CA ASP A 47 -8.58 11.85 -6.71
C ASP A 47 -7.73 12.86 -7.51
N SER A 48 -6.40 12.71 -7.47
CA SER A 48 -5.43 13.45 -8.27
C SER A 48 -5.51 14.98 -8.05
N ASP A 49 -5.86 15.39 -6.83
CA ASP A 49 -6.01 16.80 -6.45
C ASP A 49 -4.72 17.41 -5.86
N GLY A 50 -3.70 16.58 -5.62
CA GLY A 50 -2.39 16.94 -5.10
C GLY A 50 -2.26 16.88 -3.59
N ASP A 51 -3.34 16.59 -2.86
CA ASP A 51 -3.34 16.37 -1.42
C ASP A 51 -3.39 14.86 -1.10
N LEU A 52 -2.52 14.37 -0.21
CA LEU A 52 -2.58 12.95 0.17
C LEU A 52 -3.83 12.66 1.02
N ASP A 53 -4.53 11.60 0.66
CA ASP A 53 -5.70 11.06 1.34
C ASP A 53 -5.38 9.82 2.16
N LEU A 54 -6.29 9.46 3.07
CA LEU A 54 -6.06 8.40 4.03
C LEU A 54 -7.13 7.31 3.95
N PHE A 55 -6.75 6.11 3.50
CA PHE A 55 -7.57 4.92 3.70
C PHE A 55 -7.29 4.30 5.07
N VAL A 56 -8.35 3.90 5.78
CA VAL A 56 -8.26 3.20 7.07
C VAL A 56 -9.15 1.98 7.08
N GLY A 57 -8.53 0.83 7.34
CA GLY A 57 -9.20 -0.46 7.51
C GLY A 57 -9.66 -0.69 8.95
N PHE A 58 -10.88 -1.20 9.11
CA PHE A 58 -11.50 -1.45 10.43
C PHE A 58 -11.82 -2.94 10.67
N ASP A 59 -11.88 -3.31 11.96
CA ASP A 59 -12.41 -4.58 12.45
C ASP A 59 -13.67 -4.29 13.29
N GLY A 60 -14.85 -4.57 12.72
CA GLY A 60 -16.15 -4.31 13.36
C GLY A 60 -16.85 -3.03 12.92
N ALA A 61 -16.32 -2.31 11.93
CA ALA A 61 -16.97 -1.15 11.28
C ALA A 61 -16.59 -1.09 9.79
N PRO A 62 -17.34 -0.35 8.95
CA PRO A 62 -16.92 -0.06 7.59
C PRO A 62 -15.56 0.65 7.52
N ASN A 63 -14.81 0.33 6.48
CA ASN A 63 -13.61 1.05 6.10
C ASN A 63 -13.90 2.52 5.80
N ARG A 64 -12.87 3.36 5.95
CA ARG A 64 -12.94 4.81 5.73
C ARG A 64 -11.91 5.24 4.70
N LEU A 65 -12.26 6.24 3.91
CA LEU A 65 -11.38 6.91 2.96
C LEU A 65 -11.56 8.39 3.26
N TYR A 66 -10.60 8.95 3.96
CA TYR A 66 -10.63 10.35 4.35
C TYR A 66 -9.98 11.17 3.25
N ARG A 67 -10.80 11.81 2.41
CA ARG A 67 -10.33 12.78 1.44
C ARG A 67 -9.81 14.01 2.16
N ASN A 68 -8.64 14.50 1.78
CA ASN A 68 -7.94 15.61 2.40
C ASN A 68 -7.97 16.84 1.49
N ASP A 69 -8.81 17.82 1.78
CA ASP A 69 -8.80 19.09 1.05
C ASP A 69 -7.89 20.11 1.79
N ARG A 70 -6.60 20.14 1.48
CA ARG A 70 -5.58 21.05 2.07
C ARG A 70 -5.56 21.05 3.60
N GLY A 71 -5.59 19.87 4.21
CA GLY A 71 -5.59 19.66 5.65
C GLY A 71 -6.97 19.62 6.30
N GLN A 72 -8.05 19.61 5.50
CA GLN A 72 -9.42 19.40 5.96
C GLN A 72 -9.93 18.05 5.45
N PHE A 73 -10.07 17.09 6.35
CA PHE A 73 -10.47 15.73 6.02
C PHE A 73 -11.99 15.56 6.01
N ALA A 74 -12.51 14.73 5.11
CA ALA A 74 -13.89 14.26 5.08
C ALA A 74 -13.95 12.77 4.72
N ASP A 75 -14.83 12.00 5.35
CA ASP A 75 -15.02 10.58 5.00
C ASP A 75 -15.81 10.46 3.69
N ALA A 76 -15.17 9.87 2.68
CA ALA A 76 -15.66 9.67 1.33
C ALA A 76 -15.84 8.17 0.97
N ALA A 77 -15.62 7.23 1.90
CA ALA A 77 -15.58 5.80 1.57
C ALA A 77 -16.86 5.28 0.91
N ALA A 78 -18.03 5.71 1.39
CA ALA A 78 -19.30 5.25 0.87
C ALA A 78 -19.57 5.77 -0.55
N THR A 79 -19.21 7.03 -0.81
CA THR A 79 -19.35 7.65 -2.14
C THR A 79 -18.33 7.13 -3.13
N ALA A 80 -17.11 6.83 -2.67
CA ALA A 80 -16.04 6.27 -3.49
C ALA A 80 -16.20 4.77 -3.77
N GLY A 81 -17.03 4.05 -2.99
CA GLY A 81 -17.32 2.63 -3.20
C GLY A 81 -16.47 1.65 -2.38
N VAL A 82 -15.71 2.14 -1.40
CA VAL A 82 -14.72 1.35 -0.62
C VAL A 82 -15.11 1.13 0.86
N ALA A 83 -16.34 1.47 1.26
CA ALA A 83 -16.87 1.28 2.62
C ALA A 83 -17.22 -0.20 2.96
N ASP A 84 -16.31 -1.14 2.67
CA ASP A 84 -16.45 -2.55 3.03
C ASP A 84 -16.41 -2.73 4.55
N ALA A 85 -17.29 -3.56 5.10
CA ALA A 85 -17.43 -3.79 6.55
C ALA A 85 -16.76 -5.09 7.02
N ARG A 86 -16.09 -5.82 6.12
CA ARG A 86 -15.30 -7.00 6.48
C ARG A 86 -14.10 -6.58 7.34
N PRO A 87 -13.70 -7.42 8.33
CA PRO A 87 -12.52 -7.16 9.14
C PRO A 87 -11.25 -7.01 8.28
N THR A 88 -10.80 -5.78 8.11
CA THR A 88 -9.68 -5.43 7.23
C THR A 88 -8.35 -5.61 7.96
N ARG A 89 -7.40 -6.27 7.30
CA ARG A 89 -6.11 -6.69 7.86
C ARG A 89 -4.91 -6.15 7.12
N ALA A 90 -5.09 -5.71 5.88
CA ALA A 90 -4.02 -5.18 5.06
C ALA A 90 -4.57 -4.22 4.01
N VAL A 91 -3.74 -3.30 3.55
CA VAL A 91 -4.04 -2.37 2.46
C VAL A 91 -2.75 -1.98 1.74
N ALA A 92 -2.81 -1.81 0.43
CA ALA A 92 -1.76 -1.17 -0.36
C ALA A 92 -2.36 -0.39 -1.53
N TRP A 93 -1.76 0.76 -1.83
CA TRP A 93 -2.03 1.57 -3.02
C TRP A 93 -0.99 1.26 -4.09
N GLY A 94 -1.42 1.18 -5.36
CA GLY A 94 -0.56 1.00 -6.52
C GLY A 94 -1.33 1.30 -7.80
N ASP A 95 -0.64 1.67 -8.88
CA ASP A 95 -1.27 1.95 -10.18
C ASP A 95 -1.12 0.68 -11.05
N ALA A 96 -2.16 -0.14 -11.12
CA ALA A 96 -2.07 -1.47 -11.71
C ALA A 96 -2.24 -1.47 -13.23
N ASP A 97 -2.87 -0.45 -13.80
CA ASP A 97 -3.08 -0.30 -15.24
C ASP A 97 -2.34 0.91 -15.85
N ASN A 98 -1.47 1.55 -15.06
CA ASN A 98 -0.60 2.67 -15.45
C ASN A 98 -1.39 3.86 -16.00
N ASP A 99 -2.60 4.09 -15.47
CA ASP A 99 -3.47 5.19 -15.89
C ASP A 99 -3.24 6.49 -15.09
N GLY A 100 -2.44 6.41 -14.01
CA GLY A 100 -2.08 7.51 -13.13
C GLY A 100 -3.03 7.70 -11.95
N ASP A 101 -4.13 6.95 -11.86
CA ASP A 101 -5.06 6.94 -10.73
C ASP A 101 -4.70 5.76 -9.79
N PRO A 102 -4.23 5.99 -8.54
CA PRO A 102 -3.85 4.89 -7.66
C PRO A 102 -5.03 3.96 -7.35
N ASP A 103 -4.85 2.67 -7.63
CA ASP A 103 -5.75 1.58 -7.28
C ASP A 103 -5.54 1.10 -5.84
N LEU A 104 -6.55 0.43 -5.29
CA LEU A 104 -6.57 -0.01 -3.91
C LEU A 104 -6.71 -1.53 -3.80
N LEU A 105 -5.70 -2.18 -3.22
CA LEU A 105 -5.80 -3.57 -2.77
C LEU A 105 -6.10 -3.61 -1.26
N VAL A 106 -7.14 -4.35 -0.88
CA VAL A 106 -7.54 -4.56 0.51
C VAL A 106 -7.53 -6.04 0.87
N GLY A 107 -6.87 -6.38 1.97
CA GLY A 107 -6.81 -7.72 2.54
C GLY A 107 -7.72 -7.87 3.75
N PHE A 108 -8.46 -8.98 3.84
CA PHE A 108 -9.47 -9.23 4.85
C PHE A 108 -9.15 -10.47 5.69
N THR A 109 -9.75 -10.53 6.88
CA THR A 109 -9.80 -11.78 7.64
C THR A 109 -10.63 -12.82 6.86
N PRO A 110 -10.18 -14.08 6.77
CA PRO A 110 -10.97 -15.15 6.15
C PRO A 110 -12.35 -15.27 6.78
N GLY A 111 -13.38 -15.34 5.94
CA GLY A 111 -14.77 -15.45 6.37
C GLY A 111 -15.74 -15.03 5.27
N PRO A 112 -17.05 -15.29 5.48
CA PRO A 112 -18.06 -14.88 4.52
C PRO A 112 -18.17 -13.36 4.46
N ASP A 113 -18.42 -12.83 3.26
CA ASP A 113 -18.78 -11.42 3.10
C ASP A 113 -20.12 -11.12 3.80
N PRO A 114 -20.19 -10.16 4.74
CA PRO A 114 -21.44 -9.72 5.39
C PRO A 114 -22.49 -9.21 4.40
N ALA A 115 -22.08 -8.70 3.24
CA ALA A 115 -22.98 -8.29 2.18
C ALA A 115 -23.64 -9.48 1.47
N GLY A 116 -23.16 -10.71 1.73
CA GLY A 116 -23.62 -11.93 1.09
C GLY A 116 -23.02 -12.13 -0.31
N PRO A 117 -23.37 -13.23 -0.98
CA PRO A 117 -22.95 -13.46 -2.36
C PRO A 117 -23.55 -12.41 -3.29
N ASN A 118 -22.71 -11.82 -4.15
CA ASN A 118 -23.19 -10.99 -5.25
C ASN A 118 -23.59 -11.91 -6.42
N PRO A 119 -24.83 -11.87 -6.93
CA PRO A 119 -25.24 -12.70 -8.05
C PRO A 119 -24.44 -12.45 -9.34
N SER A 120 -23.87 -11.25 -9.49
CA SER A 120 -22.99 -10.91 -10.61
C SER A 120 -21.50 -11.19 -10.35
N ASP A 121 -21.15 -11.54 -9.10
CA ASP A 121 -19.79 -11.81 -8.66
C ASP A 121 -19.83 -12.84 -7.51
N SER A 122 -19.83 -14.11 -7.87
CA SER A 122 -19.84 -15.21 -6.92
C SER A 122 -18.59 -15.30 -6.06
N SER A 123 -17.51 -14.61 -6.44
CA SER A 123 -16.22 -14.64 -5.74
C SER A 123 -16.14 -13.68 -4.58
N ARG A 124 -16.95 -12.61 -4.63
CA ARG A 124 -17.07 -11.61 -3.58
C ARG A 124 -17.29 -12.22 -2.21
N ALA A 125 -18.02 -13.35 -2.15
CA ALA A 125 -18.42 -14.01 -0.92
C ALA A 125 -17.25 -14.59 -0.11
N THR A 126 -16.14 -14.97 -0.76
CA THR A 126 -15.08 -15.76 -0.11
C THR A 126 -13.66 -15.25 -0.31
N SER A 127 -13.42 -14.30 -1.23
CA SER A 127 -12.05 -13.80 -1.42
C SER A 127 -11.54 -13.02 -0.21
N VAL A 128 -10.33 -13.35 0.26
CA VAL A 128 -9.60 -12.60 1.29
C VAL A 128 -8.90 -11.36 0.74
N LEU A 129 -8.91 -11.17 -0.57
CA LEU A 129 -8.48 -9.95 -1.25
C LEU A 129 -9.66 -9.26 -1.91
N ARG A 130 -9.60 -7.94 -1.98
CA ARG A 130 -10.41 -7.12 -2.87
C ARG A 130 -9.50 -6.15 -3.60
N PHE A 131 -9.56 -6.17 -4.93
CA PHE A 131 -8.88 -5.23 -5.79
C PHE A 131 -9.92 -4.23 -6.32
N TYR A 132 -9.72 -2.96 -5.97
CA TYR A 132 -10.56 -1.87 -6.39
C TYR A 132 -9.82 -1.05 -7.43
N ARG A 133 -10.29 -1.08 -8.68
CA ARG A 133 -9.80 -0.17 -9.72
C ARG A 133 -10.36 1.22 -9.52
N ASN A 134 -9.48 2.21 -9.49
CA ASN A 134 -9.84 3.61 -9.43
C ASN A 134 -10.16 4.14 -10.82
N ALA A 135 -11.06 5.11 -10.87
CA ALA A 135 -11.30 5.90 -12.06
C ALA A 135 -11.69 7.30 -11.59
N ASN A 136 -10.70 8.18 -11.45
CA ASN A 136 -10.85 9.56 -11.00
C ASN A 136 -11.64 9.68 -9.68
N GLY A 137 -11.28 8.87 -8.68
CA GLY A 137 -11.85 8.89 -7.33
C GLY A 137 -13.07 7.99 -7.12
N ALA A 138 -13.50 7.26 -8.14
CA ALA A 138 -14.59 6.29 -8.06
C ALA A 138 -14.05 4.86 -8.24
N PHE A 139 -14.29 3.99 -7.27
CA PHE A 139 -13.74 2.63 -7.28
C PHE A 139 -14.75 1.58 -7.74
N ALA A 140 -14.27 0.62 -8.53
CA ALA A 140 -14.98 -0.59 -8.91
C ALA A 140 -14.23 -1.83 -8.42
N ASP A 141 -14.96 -2.79 -7.85
CA ASP A 141 -14.38 -4.10 -7.48
C ASP A 141 -14.07 -4.90 -8.74
N ASP A 142 -12.78 -5.09 -9.03
CA ASP A 142 -12.28 -5.79 -10.21
C ASP A 142 -11.65 -7.15 -9.88
N THR A 143 -11.80 -7.62 -8.64
CA THR A 143 -11.09 -8.79 -8.10
C THR A 143 -11.19 -10.05 -9.00
N ASP A 144 -12.37 -10.37 -9.51
CA ASP A 144 -12.60 -11.53 -10.40
C ASP A 144 -11.98 -11.34 -11.79
N ALA A 145 -12.29 -10.21 -12.41
CA ALA A 145 -11.82 -9.88 -13.76
C ALA A 145 -10.29 -9.79 -13.81
N ALA A 146 -9.66 -9.22 -12.78
CA ALA A 146 -8.21 -9.16 -12.60
C ALA A 146 -7.58 -10.52 -12.25
N GLY A 147 -8.35 -11.51 -11.76
CA GLY A 147 -7.80 -12.82 -11.38
C GLY A 147 -7.19 -12.87 -9.98
N LEU A 148 -7.49 -11.90 -9.13
CA LEU A 148 -6.96 -11.75 -7.76
C LEU A 148 -7.83 -12.43 -6.69
N GLN A 149 -8.64 -13.41 -7.08
CA GLN A 149 -9.45 -14.18 -6.14
C GLN A 149 -8.58 -15.12 -5.31
N VAL A 150 -8.55 -14.89 -4.00
CA VAL A 150 -7.86 -15.78 -3.06
C VAL A 150 -8.85 -16.24 -2.01
N ALA A 151 -9.26 -17.51 -2.04
CA ALA A 151 -10.33 -17.99 -1.17
C ALA A 151 -9.95 -18.06 0.33
N VAL A 152 -8.67 -18.23 0.65
CA VAL A 152 -8.20 -18.47 2.02
C VAL A 152 -6.81 -17.88 2.24
N GLY A 153 -6.51 -17.57 3.50
CA GLY A 153 -5.21 -17.12 3.95
C GLY A 153 -5.30 -15.88 4.83
N ALA A 154 -4.53 -15.85 5.92
CA ALA A 154 -4.38 -14.71 6.78
C ALA A 154 -3.44 -13.69 6.14
N VAL A 155 -4.01 -12.78 5.32
CA VAL A 155 -3.29 -11.69 4.64
C VAL A 155 -2.60 -10.79 5.67
N ARG A 156 -1.36 -10.40 5.39
CA ARG A 156 -0.57 -9.49 6.23
C ARG A 156 -0.13 -8.23 5.53
N GLN A 157 0.69 -8.35 4.49
CA GLN A 157 1.21 -7.20 3.77
C GLN A 157 1.17 -7.48 2.26
N PRO A 158 0.30 -6.79 1.51
CA PRO A 158 0.44 -6.64 0.07
C PRO A 158 1.51 -5.59 -0.24
N VAL A 159 2.25 -5.80 -1.32
CA VAL A 159 3.23 -4.84 -1.85
C VAL A 159 3.11 -4.83 -3.37
N TRP A 160 2.83 -3.66 -3.93
CA TRP A 160 2.96 -3.40 -5.35
C TRP A 160 4.43 -3.22 -5.70
N VAL A 161 4.91 -3.92 -6.72
CA VAL A 161 6.32 -3.97 -7.10
C VAL A 161 6.42 -4.41 -8.57
N ASP A 162 7.27 -3.77 -9.35
CA ASP A 162 7.68 -4.26 -10.68
C ASP A 162 8.84 -5.23 -10.47
N PHE A 163 8.55 -6.54 -10.36
CA PHE A 163 9.60 -7.51 -9.97
C PHE A 163 10.35 -8.10 -11.16
N ASP A 164 9.79 -8.01 -12.37
CA ASP A 164 10.40 -8.56 -13.58
C ASP A 164 10.86 -7.49 -14.59
N GLY A 165 10.71 -6.22 -14.23
CA GLY A 165 11.29 -5.07 -14.92
C GLY A 165 10.56 -4.67 -16.19
N ASP A 166 9.29 -5.04 -16.33
CA ASP A 166 8.49 -4.78 -17.53
C ASP A 166 7.65 -3.49 -17.48
N LEU A 167 7.72 -2.78 -16.35
CA LEU A 167 7.05 -1.52 -16.04
C LEU A 167 5.55 -1.61 -15.83
N ASP A 168 4.98 -2.80 -15.67
CA ASP A 168 3.68 -2.95 -15.02
C ASP A 168 3.85 -3.36 -13.55
N MET A 169 2.91 -2.94 -12.70
CA MET A 169 3.01 -3.23 -11.27
C MET A 169 2.48 -4.63 -10.99
N ASP A 170 3.35 -5.48 -10.47
CA ASP A 170 3.01 -6.79 -9.91
C ASP A 170 2.61 -6.67 -8.44
N LEU A 171 2.16 -7.81 -7.87
CA LEU A 171 1.66 -7.84 -6.51
C LEU A 171 2.22 -9.02 -5.70
N PHE A 172 3.05 -8.70 -4.73
CA PHE A 172 3.42 -9.62 -3.66
C PHE A 172 2.37 -9.59 -2.54
N VAL A 173 1.99 -10.76 -2.01
CA VAL A 173 1.09 -10.86 -0.85
C VAL A 173 1.68 -11.80 0.21
N ALA A 174 2.03 -11.22 1.35
CA ALA A 174 2.44 -11.97 2.53
C ALA A 174 1.24 -12.65 3.21
N PHE A 175 1.39 -13.93 3.52
CA PHE A 175 0.42 -14.71 4.29
C PHE A 175 1.06 -15.25 5.57
N ARG A 176 0.29 -15.24 6.67
CA ARG A 176 0.75 -15.81 7.95
C ARG A 176 0.61 -17.33 8.03
N ASP A 177 -0.30 -17.93 7.29
CA ASP A 177 -0.76 -19.31 7.50
C ASP A 177 -0.74 -20.19 6.25
N LYS A 178 -0.18 -19.67 5.16
CA LYS A 178 0.02 -20.38 3.89
C LYS A 178 1.23 -19.78 3.17
N PRO A 179 1.72 -20.40 2.08
CA PRO A 179 2.72 -19.80 1.22
C PRO A 179 2.35 -18.38 0.78
N ASN A 180 3.34 -17.50 0.73
CA ASN A 180 3.21 -16.18 0.09
C ASN A 180 2.76 -16.33 -1.37
N ALA A 181 2.11 -15.30 -1.90
CA ALA A 181 1.75 -15.22 -3.32
C ALA A 181 2.56 -14.11 -3.99
N MET A 182 2.82 -14.29 -5.28
CA MET A 182 3.45 -13.32 -6.16
C MET A 182 2.65 -13.33 -7.43
N PHE A 183 1.85 -12.30 -7.65
CA PHE A 183 0.99 -12.19 -8.82
C PHE A 183 1.70 -11.34 -9.85
N ARG A 184 2.12 -11.94 -10.96
CA ARG A 184 2.60 -11.17 -12.10
C ARG A 184 1.40 -10.54 -12.81
N ASN A 185 1.48 -9.27 -13.14
CA ASN A 185 0.51 -8.56 -13.95
C ASN A 185 0.82 -8.80 -15.44
N ASP A 186 -0.16 -9.29 -16.20
CA ASP A 186 -0.02 -9.52 -17.64
C ASP A 186 -1.02 -8.59 -18.35
N GLY A 187 -0.86 -7.27 -18.19
CA GLY A 187 -1.75 -6.26 -18.79
C GLY A 187 -3.15 -6.19 -18.15
N GLY A 188 -3.20 -6.14 -16.82
CA GLY A 188 -4.42 -6.07 -16.01
C GLY A 188 -4.97 -7.43 -15.58
N ARG A 189 -4.29 -8.53 -15.97
CA ARG A 189 -4.62 -9.89 -15.53
C ARG A 189 -3.49 -10.46 -14.69
N PHE A 190 -3.80 -10.77 -13.44
CA PHE A 190 -2.85 -11.26 -12.46
C PHE A 190 -2.76 -12.78 -12.45
N VAL A 191 -1.54 -13.31 -12.41
CA VAL A 191 -1.24 -14.75 -12.36
C VAL A 191 -0.28 -15.04 -11.22
N ASP A 192 -0.66 -15.93 -10.31
CA ASP A 192 0.23 -16.36 -9.21
C ASP A 192 1.40 -17.19 -9.75
N VAL A 193 2.59 -16.60 -9.71
CA VAL A 193 3.86 -17.17 -10.15
C VAL A 193 4.78 -17.55 -8.97
N ALA A 194 4.35 -17.36 -7.71
CA ALA A 194 5.20 -17.48 -6.52
C ALA A 194 6.04 -18.77 -6.47
N ALA A 195 5.42 -19.91 -6.79
CA ALA A 195 6.11 -21.20 -6.76
C ALA A 195 7.20 -21.32 -7.82
N SER A 196 7.00 -20.70 -8.99
CA SER A 196 7.96 -20.76 -10.09
C SER A 196 9.17 -19.84 -9.89
N VAL A 197 9.01 -18.77 -9.12
CA VAL A 197 10.07 -17.79 -8.81
C VAL A 197 10.65 -17.96 -7.40
N GLY A 198 10.30 -19.03 -6.68
CA GLY A 198 10.86 -19.32 -5.36
C GLY A 198 10.28 -18.48 -4.21
N LEU A 199 9.22 -17.72 -4.45
CA LEU A 199 8.58 -16.83 -3.48
C LEU A 199 7.41 -17.48 -2.73
N ALA A 200 7.02 -18.71 -3.06
CA ALA A 200 5.99 -19.47 -2.33
C ALA A 200 6.51 -20.01 -0.97
N ASP A 201 7.10 -19.14 -0.16
CA ASP A 201 7.63 -19.45 1.15
C ASP A 201 6.50 -19.78 2.14
N PRO A 202 6.48 -20.99 2.74
CA PRO A 202 5.44 -21.38 3.69
C PRO A 202 5.62 -20.78 5.10
N ARG A 203 6.74 -20.08 5.38
CA ARG A 203 6.96 -19.42 6.67
C ARG A 203 5.95 -18.32 6.92
N ARG A 204 5.70 -18.05 8.21
CA ARG A 204 4.61 -17.14 8.65
C ARG A 204 4.99 -15.68 8.43
N THR A 205 4.88 -15.22 7.20
CA THR A 205 5.29 -13.87 6.78
C THR A 205 4.30 -12.83 7.28
N VAL A 206 4.83 -11.75 7.85
CA VAL A 206 4.05 -10.60 8.34
C VAL A 206 4.43 -9.27 7.68
N GLY A 207 5.59 -9.19 7.04
CA GLY A 207 6.00 -8.02 6.30
C GLY A 207 7.08 -8.35 5.27
N ALA A 208 7.26 -7.44 4.33
CA ALA A 208 8.19 -7.56 3.23
C ALA A 208 8.80 -6.19 2.91
N VAL A 209 10.05 -6.18 2.50
CA VAL A 209 10.71 -5.01 1.91
C VAL A 209 11.42 -5.48 0.65
N TRP A 210 11.22 -4.73 -0.42
CA TRP A 210 11.82 -4.95 -1.73
C TRP A 210 12.84 -3.84 -2.01
N PHE A 211 14.02 -4.23 -2.50
CA PHE A 211 15.10 -3.31 -2.85
C PHE A 211 16.17 -4.05 -3.64
N ASP A 212 16.88 -3.35 -4.52
CA ASP A 212 18.09 -3.88 -5.17
C ASP A 212 19.26 -3.82 -4.17
N HIS A 213 19.64 -4.97 -3.60
CA HIS A 213 20.65 -5.04 -2.54
C HIS A 213 22.07 -4.94 -3.08
N ASP A 214 22.33 -5.53 -4.24
CA ASP A 214 23.66 -5.70 -4.80
C ASP A 214 23.92 -4.88 -6.07
N GLU A 215 22.98 -4.01 -6.43
CA GLU A 215 23.02 -3.08 -7.56
C GLU A 215 23.09 -3.80 -8.92
N ASP A 216 22.49 -4.98 -9.04
CA ASP A 216 22.47 -5.75 -10.29
C ASP A 216 21.26 -5.45 -11.20
N GLY A 217 20.30 -4.71 -10.67
CA GLY A 217 19.10 -4.26 -11.38
C GLY A 217 17.87 -5.15 -11.18
N ASP A 218 18.00 -6.31 -10.54
CA ASP A 218 16.88 -7.13 -10.10
C ASP A 218 16.50 -6.77 -8.64
N LEU A 219 15.21 -6.82 -8.30
CA LEU A 219 14.78 -6.52 -6.92
C LEU A 219 14.92 -7.74 -6.00
N ASP A 220 15.59 -7.54 -4.86
CA ASP A 220 15.64 -8.50 -3.77
C ASP A 220 14.48 -8.33 -2.79
N LEU A 221 14.16 -9.42 -2.08
CA LEU A 221 13.12 -9.46 -1.05
C LEU A 221 13.68 -9.88 0.31
N VAL A 222 13.40 -9.06 1.33
CA VAL A 222 13.55 -9.46 2.74
C VAL A 222 12.18 -9.57 3.39
N THR A 223 11.88 -10.76 3.92
CA THR A 223 10.65 -11.03 4.67
C THR A 223 10.86 -10.95 6.18
N GLY A 224 9.90 -10.36 6.88
CA GLY A 224 9.75 -10.49 8.33
C GLY A 224 8.78 -11.62 8.64
N ASN A 225 9.24 -12.60 9.42
CA ASN A 225 8.46 -13.77 9.81
C ASN A 225 8.13 -13.76 11.31
N MET A 226 6.99 -14.34 11.68
CA MET A 226 6.53 -14.40 13.08
C MET A 226 6.62 -15.82 13.67
N ASP A 227 6.26 -15.95 14.95
CA ASP A 227 6.28 -17.18 15.77
C ASP A 227 7.56 -18.03 15.67
N GLY A 228 8.72 -17.35 15.60
CA GLY A 228 10.05 -17.97 15.66
C GLY A 228 10.60 -18.49 14.32
N ASP A 229 9.88 -18.27 13.22
CA ASP A 229 10.43 -18.54 11.89
C ASP A 229 11.56 -17.54 11.58
N ALA A 230 12.61 -18.01 10.93
CA ALA A 230 13.72 -17.13 10.53
C ALA A 230 13.25 -16.12 9.48
N ASN A 231 13.66 -14.86 9.63
CA ASN A 231 13.45 -13.79 8.64
C ASN A 231 14.27 -14.03 7.36
N GLY A 232 13.93 -13.30 6.29
CA GLY A 232 14.58 -13.35 4.99
C GLY A 232 14.06 -14.50 4.13
N LEU A 233 14.22 -14.35 2.81
CA LEU A 233 14.09 -15.42 1.83
C LEU A 233 15.47 -15.79 1.27
#